data_AF-A0A9P7RDK9-F1
#
_entry.id   AF-A0A9P7RDK9-F1
#
_cell.length_a   1.000
_cell.length_b   1.000
_cell.length_c   1.000
_cell.angle_alpha   90.00
_cell.angle_beta   90.00
_cell.angle_gamma   90.00
#
_symmetry.space_group_name_H-M   'P 1'
#
loop_
_entity.id
_entity.type
_entity.pdbx_description
1 polymer ?
#
loop_
_entity_poly.entity_id
_entity_poly.type
_entity_poly.pdbx_seq_one_letter_code
_entity_poly.pdbx_strand_id
1 'polypeptide(L)'
;MAYNDDAVLAKLSALNESHDSIATAAQWIMFHKRHADRTVALWMQRLRDSSSTKRLSLVYLANEVTQQSKARHKDDFLVAFSPVIAEATALAYKGAPAEIQNKLRRVIDVWKDRFIFEPPVQQAIERGIDELDKARGTAKANFASPGIGGGGPSVPAELTPLVTSYTNVSKLNLPTKTAVSTANQDFEKVTDPSTPVPSAPVYAARLNGLLKSLASAEGAVAECVKARKGLIGELEKMLSASQEALANDERQHADLMSRKAETEEKRREIEQAIMRGLPTHEASQSPGNGASKTPEPERPEVEALTPPPVEAFTPPSVEALTPPPVHDEPPVPHHAEEDRARSASSQGFQPPAASGIEMLSALASQYQSIPVSANGAKKRRRIDGDEFPDLGGDDGIDADVAEMLRKESNGSA
;
A
#
# COMPACT_ATOMS: atom_id res chain seq x y z
N MET A 1 -15.48 4.05 -35.92
CA MET A 1 -16.72 4.09 -35.11
C MET A 1 -16.94 5.52 -34.70
N ALA A 2 -18.09 6.12 -35.01
CA ALA A 2 -18.38 7.51 -34.70
C ALA A 2 -18.51 7.74 -33.18
N TYR A 3 -18.23 8.97 -32.74
CA TYR A 3 -18.43 9.37 -31.35
C TYR A 3 -19.92 9.61 -31.07
N ASN A 4 -20.44 8.94 -30.06
CA ASN A 4 -21.70 9.26 -29.41
C ASN A 4 -21.66 8.74 -27.96
N ASP A 5 -22.57 9.22 -27.13
CA ASP A 5 -22.60 8.88 -25.70
C ASP A 5 -22.79 7.37 -25.45
N ASP A 6 -23.64 6.73 -26.25
CA ASP A 6 -23.91 5.28 -26.15
C ASP A 6 -22.66 4.45 -26.45
N ALA A 7 -21.84 4.85 -27.43
CA ALA A 7 -20.60 4.18 -27.77
C ALA A 7 -19.56 4.31 -26.63
N VAL A 8 -19.51 5.48 -25.97
CA VAL A 8 -18.67 5.68 -24.79
C VAL A 8 -19.14 4.76 -23.66
N LEU A 9 -20.43 4.78 -23.34
CA LEU A 9 -21.02 3.95 -22.27
C LEU A 9 -20.86 2.45 -22.53
N ALA A 10 -21.00 2.01 -23.79
CA ALA A 10 -20.78 0.63 -24.20
C ALA A 10 -19.32 0.23 -23.99
N LYS A 11 -18.35 1.07 -24.37
CA LYS A 11 -16.93 0.80 -24.13
C LYS A 11 -16.58 0.77 -22.64
N LEU A 12 -17.07 1.75 -21.87
CA LEU A 12 -16.87 1.77 -20.42
C LEU A 12 -17.49 0.53 -19.76
N SER A 13 -18.61 0.03 -20.27
CA SER A 13 -19.27 -1.18 -19.75
C SER A 13 -18.52 -2.47 -20.12
N ALA A 14 -17.94 -2.55 -21.32
CA ALA A 14 -17.14 -3.70 -21.77
C ALA A 14 -15.73 -3.77 -21.17
N LEU A 15 -15.25 -2.68 -20.56
CA LEU A 15 -13.90 -2.56 -19.98
C LEU A 15 -13.63 -3.63 -18.89
N ASN A 16 -12.45 -4.22 -18.87
CA ASN A 16 -11.99 -5.11 -17.80
C ASN A 16 -10.57 -4.74 -17.34
N GLU A 17 -9.99 -5.48 -16.38
CA GLU A 17 -8.65 -5.21 -15.84
C GLU A 17 -7.49 -5.60 -16.78
N SER A 18 -7.75 -6.26 -17.92
CA SER A 18 -6.68 -6.63 -18.84
C SER A 18 -6.09 -5.40 -19.53
N HIS A 19 -4.77 -5.43 -19.73
CA HIS A 19 -4.05 -4.35 -20.40
C HIS A 19 -4.60 -4.10 -21.82
N ASP A 20 -4.90 -5.15 -22.58
CA ASP A 20 -5.43 -5.03 -23.95
C ASP A 20 -6.79 -4.30 -23.99
N SER A 21 -7.70 -4.64 -23.06
CA SER A 21 -9.00 -3.97 -22.92
C SER A 21 -8.83 -2.48 -22.60
N ILE A 22 -7.93 -2.16 -21.67
CA ILE A 22 -7.65 -0.78 -21.22
C ILE A 22 -6.99 0.03 -22.33
N ALA A 23 -5.92 -0.50 -22.95
CA ALA A 23 -5.16 0.18 -23.99
C ALA A 23 -6.03 0.45 -25.24
N THR A 24 -6.82 -0.54 -25.67
CA THR A 24 -7.72 -0.39 -26.82
C THR A 24 -8.82 0.64 -26.56
N ALA A 25 -9.39 0.66 -25.35
CA ALA A 25 -10.37 1.67 -24.95
C ALA A 25 -9.74 3.07 -24.87
N ALA A 26 -8.57 3.20 -24.24
CA ALA A 26 -7.83 4.44 -24.11
C ALA A 26 -7.48 5.03 -25.49
N GLN A 27 -7.00 4.21 -26.43
CA GLN A 27 -6.68 4.64 -27.79
C GLN A 27 -7.91 5.24 -28.50
N TRP A 28 -9.07 4.58 -28.39
CA TRP A 28 -10.30 5.07 -29.02
C TRP A 28 -10.81 6.37 -28.38
N ILE A 29 -10.69 6.50 -27.06
CA ILE A 29 -11.04 7.72 -26.32
C ILE A 29 -10.10 8.87 -26.71
N MET A 30 -8.79 8.60 -26.76
CA MET A 30 -7.75 9.55 -27.16
C MET A 30 -7.91 10.05 -28.60
N PHE A 31 -8.43 9.20 -29.50
CA PHE A 31 -8.76 9.61 -30.87
C PHE A 31 -9.87 10.67 -30.89
N HIS A 32 -10.84 10.60 -29.97
CA HIS A 32 -11.97 11.53 -29.85
C HIS A 32 -11.75 12.62 -28.78
N LYS A 33 -10.51 13.09 -28.61
CA LYS A 33 -10.15 14.09 -27.58
C LYS A 33 -10.96 15.40 -27.60
N ARG A 34 -11.54 15.76 -28.76
CA ARG A 34 -12.44 16.93 -28.90
C ARG A 34 -13.67 16.84 -27.98
N HIS A 35 -13.99 15.64 -27.49
CA HIS A 35 -15.09 15.39 -26.59
C HIS A 35 -14.59 14.97 -25.19
N ALA A 36 -13.42 15.46 -24.76
CA ALA A 36 -12.82 15.10 -23.48
C ALA A 36 -13.77 15.35 -22.30
N ASP A 37 -14.34 16.56 -22.19
CA ASP A 37 -15.26 16.92 -21.11
C ASP A 37 -16.48 15.99 -21.05
N ARG A 38 -17.11 15.74 -22.20
CA ARG A 38 -18.28 14.84 -22.27
C ARG A 38 -17.91 13.41 -21.89
N THR A 39 -16.76 12.94 -22.36
CA THR A 39 -16.26 11.59 -22.04
C THR A 39 -15.95 11.43 -20.56
N VAL A 40 -15.31 12.43 -19.94
CA VAL A 40 -15.01 12.42 -18.50
C VAL A 40 -16.29 12.49 -17.66
N ALA A 41 -17.30 13.26 -18.08
CA ALA A 41 -18.60 13.29 -17.42
C ALA A 41 -19.29 11.91 -17.44
N LEU A 42 -19.32 11.24 -18.60
CA LEU A 42 -19.88 9.89 -18.72
C LEU A 42 -19.07 8.86 -17.94
N TRP A 43 -17.74 8.99 -17.93
CA TRP A 43 -16.86 8.15 -17.12
C TRP A 43 -17.15 8.30 -15.62
N MET A 44 -17.31 9.53 -15.13
CA MET A 44 -17.61 9.80 -13.72
C MET A 44 -18.99 9.26 -13.33
N GLN A 45 -20.00 9.43 -14.19
CA GLN A 45 -21.32 8.82 -13.99
C GLN A 45 -21.19 7.30 -13.88
N ARG A 46 -20.48 6.66 -14.82
CA ARG A 46 -20.30 5.21 -14.81
C ARG A 46 -19.52 4.72 -13.58
N LEU A 47 -18.56 5.51 -13.09
CA LEU A 47 -17.80 5.21 -11.88
C LEU A 47 -18.70 5.15 -10.64
N ARG A 48 -19.65 6.09 -10.51
CA ARG A 48 -20.65 6.10 -9.42
C ARG A 48 -21.50 4.83 -9.41
N ASP A 49 -21.95 4.40 -10.58
CA ASP A 49 -22.85 3.25 -10.76
C ASP A 49 -22.14 1.88 -10.83
N SER A 50 -20.83 1.83 -10.56
CA SER A 50 -20.00 0.63 -10.71
C SER A 50 -19.61 -0.01 -9.38
N SER A 51 -19.35 -1.33 -9.39
CA SER A 51 -18.76 -2.06 -8.26
C SER A 51 -17.28 -1.72 -8.07
N SER A 52 -16.69 -2.05 -6.91
CA SER A 52 -15.28 -1.73 -6.60
C SER A 52 -14.28 -2.27 -7.64
N THR A 53 -14.48 -3.50 -8.12
CA THR A 53 -13.67 -4.10 -9.20
C THR A 53 -13.78 -3.31 -10.50
N LYS A 54 -15.00 -2.92 -10.88
CA LYS A 54 -15.23 -2.15 -12.10
C LYS A 54 -14.70 -0.72 -11.99
N ARG A 55 -14.81 -0.10 -10.80
CA ARG A 55 -14.21 1.22 -10.50
C ARG A 55 -12.70 1.19 -10.67
N LEU A 56 -12.04 0.12 -10.23
CA LEU A 56 -10.61 -0.05 -10.47
C LEU A 56 -10.26 -0.06 -11.97
N SER A 57 -10.97 -0.83 -12.79
CA SER A 57 -10.74 -0.83 -14.24
C SER A 57 -10.94 0.57 -14.86
N LEU A 58 -11.96 1.31 -14.41
CA LEU A 58 -12.22 2.68 -14.85
C LEU A 58 -11.11 3.65 -14.44
N VAL A 59 -10.53 3.50 -13.24
CA VAL A 59 -9.37 4.28 -12.79
C VAL A 59 -8.13 3.92 -13.61
N TYR A 60 -7.91 2.65 -13.96
CA TYR A 60 -6.82 2.27 -14.87
C TYR A 60 -6.97 2.88 -16.26
N LEU A 61 -8.20 2.97 -16.78
CA LEU A 61 -8.46 3.69 -18.02
C LEU A 61 -8.14 5.19 -17.90
N ALA A 62 -8.57 5.85 -16.82
CA ALA A 62 -8.25 7.26 -16.59
C ALA A 62 -6.72 7.47 -16.49
N ASN A 63 -6.02 6.56 -15.80
CA ASN A 63 -4.58 6.56 -15.71
C ASN A 63 -3.91 6.44 -17.10
N GLU A 64 -4.34 5.50 -17.94
CA GLU A 64 -3.79 5.32 -19.28
C GLU A 64 -4.04 6.55 -20.16
N VAL A 65 -5.27 7.08 -20.14
CA VAL A 65 -5.65 8.26 -20.93
C VAL A 65 -4.85 9.49 -20.50
N THR A 66 -4.77 9.79 -19.20
CA THR A 66 -4.06 10.98 -18.69
C THR A 66 -2.57 10.91 -18.94
N GLN A 67 -1.94 9.75 -18.75
CA GLN A 67 -0.52 9.56 -19.06
C GLN A 67 -0.23 9.69 -20.57
N GLN A 68 -1.04 9.07 -21.43
CA GLN A 68 -0.87 9.23 -22.89
C GLN A 68 -1.16 10.66 -23.36
N SER A 69 -2.12 11.35 -22.72
CA SER A 69 -2.40 12.77 -22.98
C SER A 69 -1.15 13.61 -22.71
N LYS A 70 -0.54 13.43 -21.53
CA LYS A 70 0.68 14.14 -21.13
C LYS A 70 1.86 13.82 -22.05
N ALA A 71 2.11 12.53 -22.31
CA ALA A 71 3.23 12.09 -23.15
C ALA A 71 3.14 12.60 -24.60
N ARG A 72 1.92 12.86 -25.08
CA ARG A 72 1.67 13.41 -26.43
C ARG A 72 1.50 14.93 -26.45
N HIS A 73 1.74 15.61 -25.33
CA HIS A 73 1.53 17.07 -25.16
C HIS A 73 0.12 17.52 -25.58
N LYS A 74 -0.89 16.74 -25.20
CA LYS A 74 -2.30 17.04 -25.45
C LYS A 74 -2.99 17.14 -24.11
N ASP A 75 -3.29 18.34 -23.65
CA ASP A 75 -3.78 18.52 -22.28
C ASP A 75 -5.30 18.41 -22.15
N ASP A 76 -6.03 18.15 -23.25
CA ASP A 76 -7.50 18.09 -23.28
C ASP A 76 -8.07 17.18 -22.17
N PHE A 77 -7.54 15.96 -22.03
CA PHE A 77 -7.98 15.04 -20.97
C PHE A 77 -7.41 15.39 -19.60
N LEU A 78 -6.20 15.97 -19.50
CA LEU A 78 -5.66 16.41 -18.20
C LEU A 78 -6.54 17.50 -17.60
N VAL A 79 -6.92 18.49 -18.41
CA VAL A 79 -7.81 19.58 -18.01
C VAL A 79 -9.20 19.03 -17.64
N ALA A 80 -9.75 18.13 -18.44
CA ALA A 80 -11.07 17.54 -18.17
C ALA A 80 -11.11 16.66 -16.91
N PHE A 81 -10.05 15.89 -16.62
CA PHE A 81 -9.98 15.03 -15.42
C PHE A 81 -9.66 15.80 -14.14
N SER A 82 -8.87 16.88 -14.21
CA SER A 82 -8.40 17.66 -13.05
C SER A 82 -9.50 18.02 -12.03
N PRO A 83 -10.68 18.56 -12.42
CA PRO A 83 -11.71 18.94 -11.45
C PRO A 83 -12.44 17.76 -10.79
N VAL A 84 -12.40 16.55 -11.39
CA VAL A 84 -13.17 15.40 -10.92
C VAL A 84 -12.33 14.28 -10.30
N ILE A 85 -11.02 14.25 -10.58
CA ILE A 85 -10.18 13.09 -10.26
C ILE A 85 -10.01 12.84 -8.77
N ALA A 86 -9.99 13.90 -7.94
CA ALA A 86 -9.92 13.78 -6.49
C ALA A 86 -11.17 13.10 -5.93
N GLU A 87 -12.36 13.57 -6.34
CA GLU A 87 -13.64 12.95 -5.96
C GLU A 87 -13.73 11.51 -6.47
N ALA A 88 -13.36 11.29 -7.73
CA ALA A 88 -13.41 9.98 -8.37
C ALA A 88 -12.53 8.95 -7.66
N THR A 89 -11.31 9.34 -7.29
CA THR A 89 -10.36 8.48 -6.59
C THR A 89 -10.85 8.14 -5.19
N ALA A 90 -11.39 9.12 -4.46
CA ALA A 90 -12.00 8.89 -3.15
C ALA A 90 -13.21 7.93 -3.24
N LEU A 91 -14.05 8.09 -4.27
CA LEU A 91 -15.20 7.22 -4.52
C LEU A 91 -14.81 5.78 -4.88
N ALA A 92 -13.73 5.61 -5.65
CA ALA A 92 -13.18 4.30 -5.98
C ALA A 92 -12.55 3.62 -4.75
N TYR A 93 -11.97 4.42 -3.85
CA TYR A 93 -11.29 3.94 -2.64
C TYR A 93 -12.27 3.57 -1.52
N LYS A 94 -13.33 4.37 -1.34
CA LYS A 94 -14.31 4.20 -0.27
C LYS A 94 -15.06 2.88 -0.41
N GLY A 95 -14.98 2.03 0.61
CA GLY A 95 -15.64 0.72 0.64
C GLY A 95 -15.00 -0.35 -0.25
N ALA A 96 -13.86 -0.08 -0.88
CA ALA A 96 -13.12 -1.08 -1.63
C ALA A 96 -12.36 -2.06 -0.70
N PRO A 97 -12.16 -3.33 -1.12
CA PRO A 97 -11.26 -4.27 -0.46
C PRO A 97 -9.82 -3.73 -0.39
N ALA A 98 -9.05 -4.19 0.60
CA ALA A 98 -7.65 -3.75 0.81
C ALA A 98 -6.77 -3.94 -0.44
N GLU A 99 -6.95 -5.06 -1.17
CA GLU A 99 -6.24 -5.32 -2.42
C GLU A 99 -6.48 -4.24 -3.48
N ILE A 100 -7.75 -3.83 -3.66
CA ILE A 100 -8.11 -2.78 -4.62
C ILE A 100 -7.59 -1.42 -4.13
N GLN A 101 -7.68 -1.15 -2.84
CA GLN A 101 -7.13 0.07 -2.24
C GLN A 101 -5.61 0.19 -2.48
N ASN A 102 -4.86 -0.90 -2.31
CA ASN A 102 -3.43 -0.94 -2.59
C ASN A 102 -3.14 -0.65 -4.07
N LYS A 103 -3.89 -1.28 -4.98
CA LYS A 103 -3.78 -1.01 -6.43
C LYS A 103 -4.08 0.45 -6.77
N LEU A 104 -5.10 1.05 -6.16
CA LEU A 104 -5.44 2.47 -6.35
C LEU A 104 -4.34 3.39 -5.85
N ARG A 105 -3.73 3.11 -4.69
CA ARG A 105 -2.57 3.87 -4.19
C ARG A 105 -1.41 3.86 -5.17
N ARG A 106 -1.08 2.70 -5.73
CA ARG A 106 -0.02 2.61 -6.75
C ARG A 106 -0.29 3.50 -7.96
N VAL A 107 -1.55 3.64 -8.38
CA VAL A 107 -1.92 4.58 -9.47
C VAL A 107 -1.68 6.03 -9.05
N ILE A 108 -2.05 6.40 -7.82
CA ILE A 108 -1.85 7.75 -7.29
C ILE A 108 -0.35 8.07 -7.15
N ASP A 109 0.45 7.12 -6.68
CA ASP A 109 1.92 7.24 -6.60
C ASP A 109 2.51 7.47 -7.99
N VAL A 110 2.05 6.72 -9.00
CA VAL A 110 2.46 6.92 -10.40
C VAL A 110 2.08 8.32 -10.91
N TRP A 111 0.91 8.85 -10.53
CA TRP A 111 0.53 10.22 -10.89
C TRP A 111 1.45 11.26 -10.25
N LYS A 112 1.85 11.04 -8.99
CA LYS A 112 2.81 11.89 -8.27
C LYS A 112 4.18 11.87 -8.93
N ASP A 113 4.74 10.68 -9.11
CA ASP A 113 6.10 10.48 -9.64
C ASP A 113 6.27 11.02 -11.06
N ARG A 114 5.21 10.91 -11.88
CA ARG A 114 5.20 11.41 -13.25
C ARG A 114 4.63 12.84 -13.37
N PHE A 115 4.33 13.49 -12.25
CA PHE A 115 3.74 14.83 -12.17
C PHE A 115 2.48 14.99 -13.04
N ILE A 116 1.65 13.94 -13.16
CA ILE A 116 0.53 13.91 -14.12
C ILE A 116 -0.47 15.05 -13.88
N PHE A 117 -0.76 15.31 -12.61
CA PHE A 117 -1.61 16.41 -12.17
C PHE A 117 -0.79 17.47 -11.45
N GLU A 118 -1.30 18.71 -11.48
CA GLU A 118 -0.72 19.83 -10.75
C GLU A 118 -0.70 19.58 -9.23
N PRO A 119 0.27 20.14 -8.48
CA PRO A 119 0.42 19.88 -7.05
C PRO A 119 -0.86 20.08 -6.21
N PRO A 120 -1.71 21.10 -6.43
CA PRO A 120 -2.95 21.26 -5.68
C PRO A 120 -3.94 20.11 -5.89
N VAL A 121 -4.01 19.57 -7.11
CA VAL A 121 -4.90 18.44 -7.46
C VAL A 121 -4.35 17.15 -6.84
N GLN A 122 -3.03 16.94 -6.93
CA GLN A 122 -2.37 15.79 -6.30
C GLN A 122 -2.58 15.79 -4.77
N GLN A 123 -2.41 16.94 -4.11
CA GLN A 123 -2.67 17.09 -2.67
C GLN A 123 -4.13 16.82 -2.32
N ALA A 124 -5.09 17.25 -3.15
CA ALA A 124 -6.50 16.97 -2.93
C ALA A 124 -6.82 15.46 -3.03
N ILE A 125 -6.19 14.75 -3.97
CA ILE A 125 -6.31 13.28 -4.08
C ILE A 125 -5.76 12.62 -2.81
N GLU A 126 -4.52 12.93 -2.43
CA GLU A 126 -3.86 12.33 -1.26
C GLU A 126 -4.64 12.60 0.03
N ARG A 127 -5.05 13.84 0.26
CA ARG A 127 -5.89 14.23 1.40
C ARG A 127 -7.19 13.43 1.48
N GLY A 128 -7.87 13.26 0.35
CA GLY A 128 -9.13 12.50 0.30
C GLY A 128 -8.95 11.03 0.68
N ILE A 129 -7.82 10.42 0.30
CA ILE A 129 -7.50 9.05 0.70
C ILE A 129 -7.14 8.97 2.18
N ASP A 130 -6.29 9.88 2.67
CA ASP A 130 -5.87 9.90 4.07
C ASP A 130 -7.03 10.11 5.04
N GLU A 131 -7.99 10.96 4.69
CA GLU A 131 -9.23 11.15 5.47
C GLU A 131 -10.05 9.85 5.53
N LEU A 132 -10.14 9.10 4.43
CA LEU A 132 -10.83 7.80 4.39
C LEU A 132 -10.09 6.72 5.19
N ASP A 133 -8.76 6.74 5.21
CA ASP A 133 -7.98 5.82 6.06
C ASP A 133 -8.09 6.16 7.53
N LYS A 134 -8.07 7.44 7.91
CA LYS A 134 -8.28 7.87 9.29
C LYS A 134 -9.67 7.47 9.78
N ALA A 135 -10.70 7.68 8.94
CA ALA A 135 -12.06 7.22 9.22
C ALA A 135 -12.17 5.68 9.34
N ARG A 136 -11.31 4.93 8.63
CA ARG A 136 -11.22 3.47 8.73
C ARG A 136 -10.38 3.00 9.93
N GLY A 137 -9.36 3.76 10.32
CA GLY A 137 -8.46 3.48 11.44
C GLY A 137 -9.18 3.44 12.78
N THR A 138 -10.26 4.20 12.93
CA THR A 138 -11.19 4.12 14.07
C THR A 138 -12.16 2.93 14.01
N ALA A 139 -12.32 2.27 12.87
CA ALA A 139 -13.32 1.21 12.65
C ALA A 139 -12.75 -0.20 12.42
N LYS A 140 -11.42 -0.36 12.27
CA LYS A 140 -10.80 -1.64 11.87
C LYS A 140 -9.55 -2.05 12.64
N ALA A 141 -9.32 -1.51 13.84
CA ALA A 141 -8.21 -1.92 14.72
C ALA A 141 -8.39 -3.30 15.40
N ASN A 142 -9.32 -4.16 14.94
CA ASN A 142 -9.71 -5.36 15.69
C ASN A 142 -9.68 -6.72 14.96
N PHE A 143 -9.33 -6.83 13.67
CA PHE A 143 -9.30 -8.17 13.06
C PHE A 143 -8.52 -8.27 11.74
N ALA A 144 -7.22 -8.55 11.79
CA ALA A 144 -6.55 -9.28 10.71
C ALA A 144 -5.24 -9.92 11.18
N SER A 145 -5.20 -11.24 11.06
CA SER A 145 -4.09 -12.15 11.34
C SER A 145 -2.85 -11.85 10.47
N PRO A 146 -1.61 -12.06 10.97
CA PRO A 146 -0.41 -11.90 10.16
C PRO A 146 -0.12 -13.17 9.35
N GLY A 147 -0.13 -13.05 8.02
CA GLY A 147 0.27 -14.11 7.09
C GLY A 147 0.82 -13.57 5.77
N ILE A 148 2.16 -13.64 5.65
CA ILE A 148 2.98 -13.80 4.44
C ILE A 148 3.00 -12.64 3.41
N GLY A 149 4.12 -11.91 3.40
CA GLY A 149 4.79 -11.45 2.17
C GLY A 149 4.59 -9.99 1.74
N GLY A 150 5.57 -9.14 2.05
CA GLY A 150 5.89 -7.95 1.24
C GLY A 150 5.62 -6.58 1.88
N GLY A 151 6.64 -6.04 2.56
CA GLY A 151 6.93 -4.59 2.57
C GLY A 151 5.87 -3.62 3.13
N GLY A 152 5.12 -4.01 4.17
CA GLY A 152 4.36 -3.07 5.02
C GLY A 152 5.18 -2.61 6.23
N PRO A 153 4.78 -1.54 6.94
CA PRO A 153 5.59 -0.87 7.96
C PRO A 153 6.11 -1.89 8.95
N SER A 154 7.44 -1.97 9.07
CA SER A 154 8.12 -2.88 9.98
C SER A 154 7.51 -2.72 11.36
N VAL A 155 7.04 -3.83 11.93
CA VAL A 155 6.57 -3.88 13.31
C VAL A 155 7.67 -3.23 14.17
N PRO A 156 7.37 -2.14 14.91
CA PRO A 156 8.34 -1.52 15.80
C PRO A 156 9.04 -2.56 16.66
N ALA A 157 10.35 -2.41 16.90
CA ALA A 157 11.16 -3.43 17.59
C ALA A 157 10.56 -3.83 18.95
N GLU A 158 9.96 -2.87 19.67
CA GLU A 158 9.25 -3.06 20.94
C GLU A 158 8.07 -4.05 20.88
N LEU A 159 7.45 -4.21 19.70
CA LEU A 159 6.29 -5.08 19.50
C LEU A 159 6.68 -6.49 19.02
N THR A 160 7.94 -6.70 18.64
CA THR A 160 8.45 -8.01 18.18
C THR A 160 8.33 -9.14 19.21
N PRO A 161 8.69 -8.95 20.51
CA PRO A 161 8.52 -10.00 21.52
C PRO A 161 7.04 -10.32 21.75
N LEU A 162 6.18 -9.30 21.73
CA LEU A 162 4.74 -9.46 21.91
C LEU A 162 4.09 -10.24 20.75
N VAL A 163 4.45 -9.92 19.51
CA VAL A 163 4.00 -10.65 18.32
C VAL A 163 4.45 -12.11 18.41
N THR A 164 5.68 -12.37 18.83
CA THR A 164 6.21 -13.74 19.00
C THR A 164 5.38 -14.54 20.00
N SER A 165 5.13 -13.97 21.19
CA SER A 165 4.30 -14.59 22.23
C SER A 165 2.86 -14.82 21.76
N TYR A 166 2.27 -13.87 21.03
CA TYR A 166 0.93 -14.00 20.49
C TYR A 166 0.82 -15.10 19.43
N THR A 167 1.77 -15.17 18.49
CA THR A 167 1.79 -16.23 17.48
C THR A 167 1.96 -17.61 18.10
N ASN A 168 2.73 -17.75 19.19
CA ASN A 168 2.87 -18.99 19.92
C ASN A 168 1.53 -19.46 20.51
N VAL A 169 0.80 -18.57 21.20
CA VAL A 169 -0.54 -18.87 21.71
C VAL A 169 -1.50 -19.25 20.58
N SER A 170 -1.43 -18.56 19.44
CA SER A 170 -2.27 -18.85 18.27
C SER A 170 -2.00 -20.24 17.70
N LYS A 171 -0.73 -20.66 17.63
CA LYS A 171 -0.32 -21.99 17.13
C LYS A 171 -0.82 -23.12 18.03
N LEU A 172 -0.81 -22.92 19.35
CA LEU A 172 -1.23 -23.93 20.33
C LEU A 172 -2.75 -24.04 20.49
N ASN A 173 -3.53 -23.06 20.01
CA ASN A 173 -4.97 -22.99 20.24
C ASN A 173 -5.74 -24.18 19.63
N LEU A 174 -5.54 -24.46 18.34
CA LEU A 174 -6.25 -25.55 17.65
C LEU A 174 -5.85 -26.94 18.15
N PRO A 175 -4.54 -27.29 18.30
CA PRO A 175 -4.14 -28.58 18.86
C PRO A 175 -4.69 -28.83 20.26
N THR A 176 -4.66 -27.82 21.14
CA THR A 176 -5.22 -27.93 22.49
C THR A 176 -6.72 -28.21 22.45
N LYS A 177 -7.47 -27.49 21.61
CA LYS A 177 -8.91 -27.70 21.48
C LYS A 177 -9.24 -29.11 20.99
N THR A 178 -8.49 -29.62 20.01
CA THR A 178 -8.66 -30.99 19.49
C THR A 178 -8.35 -32.02 20.57
N ALA A 179 -7.22 -31.88 21.27
CA ALA A 179 -6.82 -32.83 22.32
C ALA A 179 -7.86 -32.90 23.46
N VAL A 180 -8.35 -31.74 23.92
CA VAL A 180 -9.40 -31.65 24.95
C VAL A 180 -10.72 -32.26 24.45
N SER A 181 -11.11 -31.99 23.20
CA SER A 181 -12.33 -32.57 22.62
C SER A 181 -12.25 -34.10 22.55
N THR A 182 -11.13 -34.66 22.10
CA THR A 182 -10.93 -36.10 22.03
C THR A 182 -10.95 -36.74 23.42
N ALA A 183 -10.25 -36.15 24.38
CA ALA A 183 -10.23 -36.65 25.76
C ALA A 183 -11.62 -36.64 26.40
N ASN A 184 -12.42 -35.58 26.18
CA ASN A 184 -13.79 -35.50 26.68
C ASN A 184 -14.69 -36.56 26.04
N GLN A 185 -14.60 -36.76 24.72
CA GLN A 185 -15.39 -37.78 24.02
C GLN A 185 -15.03 -39.20 24.48
N ASP A 186 -13.75 -39.48 24.68
CA ASP A 186 -13.30 -40.79 25.16
C ASP A 186 -13.71 -41.02 26.62
N PHE A 187 -13.68 -39.96 27.45
CA PHE A 187 -14.14 -40.01 28.84
C PHE A 187 -15.63 -40.33 28.91
N GLU A 188 -16.44 -39.65 28.09
CA GLU A 188 -17.89 -39.86 28.02
C GLU A 188 -18.23 -41.31 27.60
N LYS A 189 -17.58 -41.84 26.56
CA LYS A 189 -17.77 -43.23 26.09
C LYS A 189 -17.45 -44.31 27.13
N VAL A 190 -16.56 -44.01 28.09
CA VAL A 190 -16.16 -44.95 29.14
C VAL A 190 -17.01 -44.78 30.40
N THR A 191 -17.57 -43.60 30.63
CA THR A 191 -18.29 -43.23 31.86
C THR A 191 -19.81 -43.29 31.72
N ASP A 192 -20.33 -43.35 30.48
CA ASP A 192 -21.77 -43.40 30.22
C ASP A 192 -22.44 -44.64 30.83
N PRO A 193 -23.34 -44.48 31.82
CA PRO A 193 -24.04 -45.57 32.51
C PRO A 193 -24.93 -46.42 31.61
N SER A 194 -25.30 -45.91 30.44
CA SER A 194 -26.15 -46.60 29.46
C SER A 194 -25.36 -47.52 28.52
N THR A 195 -24.03 -47.45 28.55
CA THR A 195 -23.18 -48.28 27.70
C THR A 195 -23.03 -49.67 28.32
N PRO A 196 -23.41 -50.76 27.62
CA PRO A 196 -23.28 -52.11 28.18
C PRO A 196 -21.81 -52.41 28.49
N VAL A 197 -21.56 -52.90 29.71
CA VAL A 197 -20.21 -53.15 30.22
C VAL A 197 -19.52 -54.17 29.32
N PRO A 198 -18.42 -53.79 28.64
CA PRO A 198 -17.69 -54.70 27.77
C PRO A 198 -16.94 -55.75 28.60
N SER A 199 -16.40 -56.77 27.94
CA SER A 199 -15.57 -57.78 28.61
C SER A 199 -14.38 -57.14 29.34
N ALA A 200 -13.95 -57.72 30.46
CA ALA A 200 -12.88 -57.16 31.29
C ALA A 200 -11.59 -56.79 30.51
N PRO A 201 -11.10 -57.59 29.54
CA PRO A 201 -9.94 -57.20 28.73
C PRO A 201 -10.20 -55.98 27.84
N VAL A 202 -11.40 -55.86 27.28
CA VAL A 202 -11.79 -54.73 26.41
C VAL A 202 -11.99 -53.46 27.23
N TYR A 203 -12.54 -53.57 28.44
CA TYR A 203 -12.69 -52.45 29.36
C TYR A 203 -11.32 -51.90 29.80
N ALA A 204 -10.38 -52.78 30.18
CA ALA A 204 -9.02 -52.39 30.53
C ALA A 204 -8.30 -51.71 29.35
N ALA A 205 -8.46 -52.20 28.12
CA ALA A 205 -7.90 -51.57 26.93
C ALA A 205 -8.48 -50.16 26.68
N ARG A 206 -9.80 -49.98 26.87
CA ARG A 206 -10.46 -48.67 26.76
C ARG A 206 -9.97 -47.68 27.81
N LEU A 207 -9.82 -48.11 29.06
CA LEU A 207 -9.27 -47.28 30.15
C LEU A 207 -7.82 -46.84 29.86
N ASN A 208 -6.98 -47.73 29.32
CA ASN A 208 -5.63 -47.36 28.90
C ASN A 208 -5.64 -46.34 27.75
N GLY A 209 -6.57 -46.48 26.79
CA GLY A 209 -6.79 -45.49 25.72
C GLY A 209 -7.20 -44.12 26.27
N LEU A 210 -8.12 -44.10 27.24
CA LEU A 210 -8.58 -42.89 27.92
C LEU A 210 -7.44 -42.21 28.70
N LEU A 211 -6.63 -42.97 29.46
CA LEU A 211 -5.48 -42.41 30.17
C LEU A 211 -4.50 -41.73 29.20
N LYS A 212 -4.28 -42.31 28.02
CA LYS A 212 -3.43 -41.72 26.98
C LYS A 212 -4.03 -40.44 26.41
N SER A 213 -5.33 -40.40 26.12
CA SER A 213 -5.97 -39.20 25.58
C SER A 213 -6.04 -38.07 26.63
N LEU A 214 -6.32 -38.40 27.89
CA LEU A 214 -6.25 -37.45 29.02
C LEU A 214 -4.85 -36.87 29.21
N ALA A 215 -3.81 -37.71 29.22
CA ALA A 215 -2.43 -37.23 29.35
C ALA A 215 -2.02 -36.31 28.19
N SER A 216 -2.47 -36.62 26.96
CA SER A 216 -2.23 -35.76 25.80
C SER A 216 -2.96 -34.42 25.91
N ALA A 217 -4.20 -34.40 26.42
CA ALA A 217 -4.96 -33.18 26.64
C ALA A 217 -4.36 -32.33 27.76
N GLU A 218 -3.95 -32.95 28.86
CA GLU A 218 -3.28 -32.28 29.98
C GLU A 218 -2.00 -31.59 29.53
N GLY A 219 -1.14 -32.30 28.79
CA GLY A 219 0.09 -31.72 28.23
C GLY A 219 -0.17 -30.52 27.32
N ALA A 220 -1.12 -30.66 26.38
CA ALA A 220 -1.48 -29.57 25.47
C ALA A 220 -2.04 -28.34 26.20
N VAL A 221 -2.89 -28.55 27.21
CA VAL A 221 -3.43 -27.46 28.05
C VAL A 221 -2.32 -26.81 28.86
N ALA A 222 -1.40 -27.58 29.45
CA ALA A 222 -0.28 -27.03 30.22
C ALA A 222 0.62 -26.13 29.36
N GLU A 223 0.91 -26.54 28.13
CA GLU A 223 1.67 -25.73 27.16
C GLU A 223 0.93 -24.44 26.78
N CYS A 224 -0.37 -24.52 26.50
CA CYS A 224 -1.20 -23.36 26.18
C CYS A 224 -1.27 -22.37 27.36
N VAL A 225 -1.41 -22.88 28.59
CA VAL A 225 -1.39 -22.06 29.83
C VAL A 225 -0.04 -21.37 29.98
N LYS A 226 1.08 -22.08 29.79
CA LYS A 226 2.43 -21.50 29.85
C LYS A 226 2.59 -20.39 28.80
N ALA A 227 2.17 -20.63 27.56
CA ALA A 227 2.24 -19.65 26.49
C ALA A 227 1.39 -18.39 26.78
N ARG A 228 0.17 -18.56 27.31
CA ARG A 228 -0.71 -17.44 27.69
C ARG A 228 -0.14 -16.62 28.86
N LYS A 229 0.44 -17.27 29.87
CA LYS A 229 1.13 -16.57 30.97
C LYS A 229 2.31 -15.73 30.45
N GLY A 230 3.09 -16.26 29.51
CA GLY A 230 4.16 -15.51 28.85
C GLY A 230 3.65 -14.29 28.08
N LEU A 231 2.57 -14.46 27.29
CA LEU A 231 1.94 -13.34 26.58
C LEU A 231 1.45 -12.23 27.53
N ILE A 232 0.81 -12.60 28.64
CA ILE A 232 0.35 -11.65 29.65
C ILE A 232 1.55 -10.88 30.23
N GLY A 233 2.65 -11.57 30.57
CA GLY A 233 3.85 -10.91 31.10
C GLY A 233 4.46 -9.89 30.13
N GLU A 234 4.49 -10.19 28.83
CA GLU A 234 4.96 -9.22 27.81
C GLU A 234 4.02 -7.99 27.69
N LEU A 235 2.71 -8.20 27.78
CA LEU A 235 1.73 -7.12 27.79
C LEU A 235 1.87 -6.23 29.03
N GLU A 236 2.04 -6.83 30.20
CA GLU A 236 2.24 -6.12 31.47
C GLU A 236 3.52 -5.30 31.46
N LYS A 237 4.62 -5.83 30.90
CA LYS A 237 5.88 -5.11 30.74
C LYS A 237 5.74 -3.88 29.81
N MET A 238 5.00 -4.03 28.71
CA MET A 238 4.73 -2.91 27.81
C MET A 238 3.84 -1.85 28.44
N LEU A 239 2.84 -2.30 29.20
CA LEU A 239 1.96 -1.43 29.95
C LEU A 239 2.74 -0.62 30.99
N SER A 240 3.63 -1.26 31.76
CA SER A 240 4.44 -0.57 32.76
C SER A 240 5.38 0.46 32.12
N ALA A 241 6.05 0.11 31.02
CA ALA A 241 6.92 1.05 30.29
C ALA A 241 6.12 2.26 29.77
N SER A 242 4.89 2.05 29.28
CA SER A 242 4.01 3.12 28.81
C SER A 242 3.54 4.01 29.96
N GLN A 243 3.24 3.44 31.12
CA GLN A 243 2.86 4.18 32.34
C GLN A 243 4.02 5.04 32.86
N GLU A 244 5.25 4.53 32.85
CA GLU A 244 6.44 5.30 33.24
C GLU A 244 6.69 6.47 32.29
N ALA A 245 6.59 6.24 30.97
CA ALA A 245 6.72 7.29 29.97
C ALA A 245 5.66 8.39 30.15
N LEU A 246 4.40 7.99 30.38
CA LEU A 246 3.32 8.94 30.65
C LEU A 246 3.59 9.79 31.90
N ALA A 247 4.01 9.17 33.01
CA ALA A 247 4.34 9.88 34.23
C ALA A 247 5.50 10.88 34.05
N ASN A 248 6.50 10.52 33.23
CA ASN A 248 7.59 11.42 32.88
C ASN A 248 7.09 12.61 32.05
N ASP A 249 6.26 12.37 31.04
CA ASP A 249 5.71 13.41 30.17
C ASP A 249 4.80 14.38 30.94
N GLU A 250 3.97 13.86 31.85
CA GLU A 250 3.15 14.68 32.77
C GLU A 250 4.01 15.56 33.66
N ARG A 251 5.11 15.02 34.20
CA ARG A 251 6.06 15.78 35.01
C ARG A 251 6.75 16.87 34.20
N GLN A 252 7.19 16.57 32.97
CA GLN A 252 7.79 17.55 32.07
C GLN A 252 6.80 18.66 31.71
N HIS A 253 5.56 18.30 31.41
CA HIS A 253 4.50 19.28 31.13
C HIS A 253 4.25 20.19 32.33
N ALA A 254 4.20 19.65 33.56
CA ALA A 254 4.04 20.45 34.77
C ALA A 254 5.21 21.43 35.00
N ASP A 255 6.46 20.98 34.79
CA ASP A 255 7.65 21.85 34.88
C ASP A 255 7.62 22.97 33.84
N LEU A 256 7.30 22.66 32.58
CA LEU A 256 7.15 23.66 31.52
C LEU A 256 6.04 24.67 31.82
N MET A 257 4.91 24.23 32.36
CA MET A 257 3.83 25.11 32.80
C MET A 257 4.27 26.05 33.92
N SER A 258 5.00 25.54 34.93
CA SER A 258 5.56 26.36 36.01
C SER A 258 6.52 27.42 35.46
N ARG A 259 7.47 27.01 34.62
CA ARG A 259 8.44 27.93 34.00
C ARG A 259 7.77 28.98 33.12
N LYS A 260 6.72 28.61 32.40
CA LYS A 260 5.93 29.55 31.61
C LYS A 260 5.26 30.58 32.52
N ALA A 261 4.61 30.15 33.60
CA ALA A 261 3.97 31.06 34.56
C ALA A 261 4.98 32.02 35.21
N GLU A 262 6.13 31.52 35.65
CA GLU A 262 7.21 32.35 36.19
C GLU A 262 7.74 33.37 35.17
N THR A 263 7.86 32.97 33.90
CA THR A 263 8.33 33.85 32.83
C THR A 263 7.28 34.90 32.48
N GLU A 264 6.00 34.53 32.42
CA GLU A 264 4.90 35.47 32.19
C GLU A 264 4.78 36.49 33.33
N GLU A 265 5.00 36.07 34.58
CA GLU A 265 5.00 36.96 35.73
C GLU A 265 6.18 37.96 35.67
N LYS A 266 7.40 37.48 35.43
CA LYS A 266 8.57 38.36 35.23
C LYS A 266 8.35 39.33 34.06
N ARG A 267 7.75 38.86 32.97
CA ARG A 267 7.38 39.72 31.83
C ARG A 267 6.41 40.82 32.28
N ARG A 268 5.36 40.45 33.02
CA ARG A 268 4.34 41.37 33.54
C ARG A 268 4.94 42.41 34.49
N GLU A 269 5.86 41.99 35.38
CA GLU A 269 6.58 42.89 36.29
C GLU A 269 7.44 43.90 35.52
N ILE A 270 8.18 43.46 34.51
CA ILE A 270 9.00 44.34 33.64
C ILE A 270 8.09 45.31 32.87
N GLU A 271 7.00 44.83 32.28
CA GLU A 271 6.02 45.68 31.59
C GLU A 271 5.43 46.75 32.53
N GLN A 272 5.10 46.38 33.77
CA GLN A 272 4.61 47.31 34.78
C GLN A 272 5.66 48.32 35.25
N ALA A 273 6.92 47.90 35.38
CA ALA A 273 8.03 48.80 35.70
C ALA A 273 8.25 49.83 34.59
N ILE A 274 8.14 49.41 33.32
CA ILE A 274 8.17 50.31 32.17
C ILE A 274 6.99 51.29 32.22
N MET A 275 5.76 50.81 32.49
CA MET A 275 4.56 51.67 32.56
C MET A 275 4.56 52.64 33.75
N ARG A 276 5.14 52.26 34.90
CA ARG A 276 5.27 53.15 36.07
C ARG A 276 6.29 54.26 35.89
N GLY A 277 7.08 54.22 34.81
CA GLY A 277 8.13 55.19 34.53
C GLY A 277 9.38 54.89 35.35
N LEU A 278 10.51 54.70 34.67
CA LEU A 278 11.82 54.92 35.27
C LEU A 278 11.82 56.31 35.91
N PRO A 279 12.42 56.53 37.11
CA PRO A 279 12.60 57.88 37.59
C PRO A 279 13.41 58.66 36.55
N THR A 280 12.81 59.76 36.10
CA THR A 280 13.47 60.87 35.42
C THR A 280 14.75 61.14 36.20
N HIS A 281 15.92 60.99 35.58
CA HIS A 281 17.12 61.66 36.06
C HIS A 281 16.85 63.16 35.88
N GLU A 282 16.13 63.76 36.84
CA GLU A 282 15.99 65.19 36.95
C GLU A 282 17.39 65.75 37.16
N ALA A 283 17.99 66.23 36.08
CA ALA A 283 19.08 67.18 36.15
C ALA A 283 18.52 68.48 36.74
N SER A 284 18.44 68.54 38.07
CA SER A 284 18.23 69.79 38.78
C SER A 284 19.45 70.67 38.55
N GLN A 285 19.33 71.65 37.65
CA GLN A 285 20.26 72.76 37.59
C GLN A 285 20.04 73.66 38.81
N SER A 286 21.10 73.88 39.60
CA SER A 286 21.35 75.16 40.26
C SER A 286 22.86 75.37 40.51
N PRO A 287 23.34 76.62 40.44
CA PRO A 287 24.74 76.94 40.19
C PRO A 287 25.51 77.23 41.49
N GLY A 288 26.79 76.87 41.56
CA GLY A 288 27.60 77.23 42.72
C GLY A 288 28.98 76.60 42.79
N ASN A 289 29.92 77.16 42.02
CA ASN A 289 31.26 77.60 42.44
C ASN A 289 32.06 76.72 43.45
N GLY A 290 33.25 76.24 43.03
CA GLY A 290 34.40 76.14 43.95
C GLY A 290 35.27 74.88 43.88
N ALA A 291 36.36 74.97 43.11
CA ALA A 291 37.71 74.46 43.39
C ALA A 291 37.99 72.94 43.58
N SER A 292 38.58 72.39 42.52
CA SER A 292 39.84 71.61 42.47
C SER A 292 40.14 70.52 43.50
N LYS A 293 40.33 69.29 42.99
CA LYS A 293 41.63 68.59 42.93
C LYS A 293 41.60 67.52 41.82
N THR A 294 42.60 67.57 40.94
CA THR A 294 42.96 66.64 39.86
C THR A 294 43.36 65.24 40.38
N PRO A 295 43.60 64.20 39.54
CA PRO A 295 43.63 64.18 38.06
C PRO A 295 42.75 63.10 37.38
N GLU A 296 42.47 63.39 36.12
CA GLU A 296 41.88 62.55 35.06
C GLU A 296 42.86 61.46 34.61
N PRO A 297 42.43 60.18 34.53
CA PRO A 297 43.00 59.21 33.61
C PRO A 297 42.13 59.10 32.35
N GLU A 298 42.81 59.04 31.21
CA GLU A 298 42.29 59.16 29.84
C GLU A 298 41.18 58.15 29.48
N ARG A 299 40.26 58.64 28.64
CA ARG A 299 39.17 57.91 28.00
C ARG A 299 39.70 56.71 27.20
N PRO A 300 39.23 55.46 27.46
CA PRO A 300 39.54 54.33 26.59
C PRO A 300 38.87 54.52 25.23
N GLU A 301 39.65 54.42 24.16
CA GLU A 301 39.18 54.43 22.78
C GLU A 301 38.24 53.25 22.52
N VAL A 302 37.17 53.52 21.77
CA VAL A 302 36.17 52.53 21.37
C VAL A 302 36.78 51.55 20.37
N GLU A 303 37.12 50.35 20.84
CA GLU A 303 37.61 49.26 20.01
C GLU A 303 36.46 48.66 19.19
N ALA A 304 36.49 48.85 17.87
CA ALA A 304 35.59 48.20 16.94
C ALA A 304 35.97 46.71 16.83
N LEU A 305 35.00 45.85 17.13
CA LEU A 305 35.11 44.39 17.07
C LEU A 305 35.65 43.92 15.72
N THR A 306 36.92 43.51 15.70
CA THR A 306 37.53 42.82 14.56
C THR A 306 37.27 41.33 14.73
N PRO A 307 36.62 40.63 13.79
CA PRO A 307 36.48 39.18 13.86
C PRO A 307 37.82 38.47 13.57
N PRO A 308 38.13 37.34 14.23
CA PRO A 308 39.36 36.57 14.01
C PRO A 308 39.33 35.78 12.68
N PRO A 309 40.50 35.38 12.14
CA PRO A 309 40.63 34.83 10.78
C PRO A 309 40.21 33.35 10.72
N VAL A 310 39.52 32.99 9.63
CA VAL A 310 39.21 31.59 9.28
C VAL A 310 40.31 31.01 8.38
N GLU A 311 40.81 29.85 8.77
CA GLU A 311 41.82 29.07 8.05
C GLU A 311 41.29 28.60 6.68
N ALA A 312 42.08 28.85 5.64
CA ALA A 312 41.81 28.42 4.28
C ALA A 312 42.21 26.94 4.10
N PHE A 313 41.22 26.06 3.90
CA PHE A 313 41.45 24.74 3.33
C PHE A 313 41.35 24.80 1.81
N THR A 314 42.48 24.49 1.16
CA THR A 314 42.72 24.36 -0.28
C THR A 314 41.87 23.29 -0.97
N PRO A 315 41.33 23.56 -2.18
CA PRO A 315 40.99 22.52 -3.16
C PRO A 315 42.14 22.27 -4.16
N PRO A 316 42.25 21.07 -4.77
CA PRO A 316 43.38 20.71 -5.63
C PRO A 316 43.28 21.25 -7.07
N SER A 317 44.45 21.30 -7.70
CA SER A 317 44.79 21.86 -9.02
C SER A 317 44.26 21.03 -10.20
N VAL A 318 43.84 21.71 -11.28
CA VAL A 318 43.69 21.15 -12.63
C VAL A 318 44.55 21.93 -13.61
N GLU A 319 45.45 21.22 -14.31
CA GLU A 319 46.39 21.73 -15.29
C GLU A 319 45.70 22.19 -16.60
N ALA A 320 46.20 23.33 -17.08
CA ALA A 320 46.47 23.72 -18.47
C ALA A 320 45.50 23.29 -19.60
N LEU A 321 44.97 24.28 -20.33
CA LEU A 321 45.51 24.69 -21.64
C LEU A 321 44.70 25.89 -22.21
N THR A 322 45.42 26.97 -22.50
CA THR A 322 44.99 28.22 -23.15
C THR A 322 44.67 28.05 -24.65
N PRO A 323 43.71 28.79 -25.23
CA PRO A 323 43.55 28.98 -26.67
C PRO A 323 44.11 30.34 -27.17
N PRO A 324 44.58 30.45 -28.43
CA PRO A 324 44.80 31.73 -29.12
C PRO A 324 43.76 32.03 -30.25
N PRO A 325 43.75 33.25 -30.84
CA PRO A 325 42.52 33.95 -31.26
C PRO A 325 42.19 33.96 -32.77
N VAL A 326 41.01 34.55 -33.04
CA VAL A 326 40.23 34.83 -34.28
C VAL A 326 40.96 35.59 -35.39
N HIS A 327 40.61 35.32 -36.67
CA HIS A 327 40.45 36.32 -37.75
C HIS A 327 39.65 35.79 -38.98
N ASP A 328 38.71 36.64 -39.44
CA ASP A 328 38.14 36.91 -40.78
C ASP A 328 37.28 35.92 -41.61
N GLU A 329 36.11 36.45 -42.02
CA GLU A 329 35.15 36.09 -43.10
C GLU A 329 35.60 36.68 -44.48
N PRO A 330 34.87 36.61 -45.62
CA PRO A 330 33.88 35.67 -46.23
C PRO A 330 34.33 35.30 -47.70
N PRO A 331 33.52 34.99 -48.76
CA PRO A 331 32.06 34.75 -48.92
C PRO A 331 31.63 33.54 -49.81
N VAL A 332 30.30 33.39 -49.92
CA VAL A 332 29.44 32.48 -50.72
C VAL A 332 29.62 32.63 -52.25
N PRO A 333 29.20 31.66 -53.12
CA PRO A 333 27.87 31.80 -53.76
C PRO A 333 27.11 30.50 -54.19
N HIS A 334 25.77 30.63 -54.14
CA HIS A 334 24.66 30.19 -55.03
C HIS A 334 24.68 28.94 -55.95
N HIS A 335 23.54 28.22 -55.91
CA HIS A 335 22.61 27.76 -56.99
C HIS A 335 22.11 26.33 -56.67
N ALA A 336 20.82 25.98 -56.52
CA ALA A 336 19.56 26.17 -57.28
C ALA A 336 19.09 24.80 -57.85
N GLU A 337 17.81 24.46 -57.62
CA GLU A 337 16.94 23.55 -58.40
C GLU A 337 17.36 22.05 -58.45
N GLU A 338 16.55 21.00 -58.63
CA GLU A 338 15.13 20.76 -58.89
C GLU A 338 14.85 19.24 -58.73
N ASP A 339 13.61 18.89 -58.40
CA ASP A 339 12.83 17.75 -58.94
C ASP A 339 13.05 16.24 -58.57
N ARG A 340 11.88 15.57 -58.46
CA ARG A 340 11.54 14.16 -58.71
C ARG A 340 12.06 12.97 -57.86
N ALA A 341 11.11 12.46 -57.06
CA ALA A 341 10.39 11.17 -57.23
C ALA A 341 11.13 9.81 -57.33
N ARG A 342 10.60 8.86 -56.53
CA ARG A 342 10.48 7.38 -56.68
C ARG A 342 11.43 6.47 -55.87
N SER A 343 10.76 5.72 -54.99
CA SER A 343 10.94 4.34 -54.51
C SER A 343 12.11 3.49 -55.04
N ALA A 344 12.89 2.87 -54.13
CA ALA A 344 12.77 1.44 -53.75
C ALA A 344 14.06 0.87 -53.10
N SER A 345 13.83 0.07 -52.04
CA SER A 345 14.59 -1.13 -51.60
C SER A 345 16.06 -1.08 -51.12
N SER A 346 16.19 -1.50 -49.85
CA SER A 346 17.05 -2.57 -49.29
C SER A 346 18.54 -2.33 -48.92
N GLN A 347 18.84 -2.70 -47.66
CA GLN A 347 20.12 -3.06 -47.01
C GLN A 347 21.11 -1.91 -46.77
N GLY A 348 21.73 -1.69 -45.61
CA GLY A 348 21.72 -2.31 -44.29
C GLY A 348 22.87 -1.67 -43.46
N PHE A 349 22.65 -1.35 -42.18
CA PHE A 349 23.75 -1.04 -41.24
C PHE A 349 23.28 -1.23 -39.78
N GLN A 350 24.02 -2.05 -39.03
CA GLN A 350 23.82 -2.34 -37.61
C GLN A 350 24.47 -1.27 -36.71
N PRO A 351 23.94 -1.03 -35.49
CA PRO A 351 24.74 -0.61 -34.35
C PRO A 351 24.94 -1.75 -33.33
N PRO A 352 25.99 -1.69 -32.48
CA PRO A 352 26.46 -2.82 -31.67
C PRO A 352 25.70 -3.00 -30.35
N ALA A 353 25.95 -4.17 -29.74
CA ALA A 353 25.28 -4.78 -28.61
C ALA A 353 25.55 -4.11 -27.24
N ALA A 354 24.54 -4.19 -26.36
CA ALA A 354 24.71 -4.17 -24.91
C ALA A 354 23.95 -5.36 -24.31
N SER A 355 24.72 -6.39 -23.97
CA SER A 355 24.30 -7.68 -23.42
C SER A 355 24.04 -7.56 -21.91
N GLY A 356 22.90 -8.04 -21.40
CA GLY A 356 22.73 -8.19 -19.96
C GLY A 356 21.35 -8.57 -19.42
N ILE A 357 20.25 -8.34 -20.16
CA ILE A 357 18.89 -8.45 -19.58
C ILE A 357 18.08 -9.64 -20.13
N GLU A 358 18.46 -10.22 -21.26
CA GLU A 358 17.65 -11.28 -21.91
C GLU A 358 17.81 -12.69 -21.28
N MET A 359 18.81 -12.93 -20.44
CA MET A 359 19.02 -14.26 -19.85
C MET A 359 18.03 -14.60 -18.72
N LEU A 360 17.33 -13.60 -18.16
CA LEU A 360 16.32 -13.81 -17.11
C LEU A 360 14.92 -14.05 -17.68
N SER A 361 14.66 -13.65 -18.93
CA SER A 361 13.37 -13.82 -19.58
C SER A 361 13.14 -15.24 -20.14
N ALA A 362 14.19 -16.04 -20.31
CA ALA A 362 14.08 -17.41 -20.82
C ALA A 362 13.75 -18.45 -19.74
N LEU A 363 13.95 -18.14 -18.45
CA LEU A 363 13.71 -19.10 -17.36
C LEU A 363 12.26 -19.08 -16.85
N ALA A 364 11.50 -18.00 -17.09
CA ALA A 364 10.11 -17.85 -16.65
C ALA A 364 9.09 -18.59 -17.54
N SER A 365 9.51 -19.11 -18.70
CA SER A 365 8.61 -19.71 -19.70
C SER A 365 8.37 -21.23 -19.51
N GLN A 366 8.88 -21.85 -18.44
CA GLN A 366 8.90 -23.32 -18.30
C GLN A 366 7.93 -23.91 -17.26
N TYR A 367 7.00 -23.13 -16.72
CA TYR A 367 5.88 -23.67 -15.91
C TYR A 367 4.53 -23.20 -16.44
N GLN A 368 4.03 -23.88 -17.46
CA GLN A 368 2.61 -23.85 -17.84
C GLN A 368 1.86 -24.97 -17.10
N SER A 369 1.01 -24.59 -16.16
CA SER A 369 0.04 -25.46 -15.51
C SER A 369 -1.24 -25.59 -16.33
N ILE A 370 -1.71 -26.83 -16.48
CA ILE A 370 -2.89 -27.29 -17.23
C ILE A 370 -4.20 -26.66 -16.69
N PRO A 371 -5.18 -26.26 -17.55
CA PRO A 371 -6.50 -25.82 -17.08
C PRO A 371 -7.47 -27.00 -16.90
N VAL A 372 -8.09 -27.11 -15.72
CA VAL A 372 -9.31 -27.91 -15.49
C VAL A 372 -10.52 -26.99 -15.72
N SER A 373 -11.26 -27.27 -16.78
CA SER A 373 -12.51 -26.59 -17.13
C SER A 373 -13.65 -27.13 -16.27
N ALA A 374 -14.25 -26.26 -15.47
CA ALA A 374 -15.57 -26.47 -14.89
C ALA A 374 -16.53 -25.46 -15.53
N ASN A 375 -17.45 -25.92 -16.39
CA ASN A 375 -18.74 -25.26 -16.55
C ASN A 375 -19.75 -26.16 -17.25
N GLY A 376 -20.87 -26.41 -16.57
CA GLY A 376 -22.11 -26.86 -17.19
C GLY A 376 -23.02 -25.66 -17.50
N ALA A 377 -23.73 -25.70 -18.63
CA ALA A 377 -25.17 -25.43 -18.75
C ALA A 377 -25.59 -25.19 -20.22
N LYS A 378 -26.29 -26.19 -20.77
CA LYS A 378 -27.46 -26.12 -21.66
C LYS A 378 -27.44 -25.14 -22.85
N LYS A 379 -27.33 -25.68 -24.07
CA LYS A 379 -28.27 -25.40 -25.19
C LYS A 379 -28.43 -26.62 -26.10
N ARG A 380 -29.70 -26.98 -26.32
CA ARG A 380 -30.19 -28.02 -27.26
C ARG A 380 -29.93 -27.62 -28.72
N ARG A 381 -29.48 -28.56 -29.54
CA ARG A 381 -29.85 -28.68 -30.96
C ARG A 381 -29.79 -30.15 -31.38
N ARG A 382 -30.78 -30.57 -32.16
CA ARG A 382 -31.10 -31.94 -32.59
C ARG A 382 -30.63 -32.13 -34.05
N ILE A 383 -30.23 -33.37 -34.38
CA ILE A 383 -30.30 -34.08 -35.68
C ILE A 383 -29.20 -33.64 -36.69
N ASP A 384 -28.46 -34.49 -37.43
CA ASP A 384 -28.65 -35.84 -38.01
C ASP A 384 -27.27 -36.47 -38.32
N GLY A 385 -27.21 -37.80 -38.55
CA GLY A 385 -26.11 -38.42 -39.32
C GLY A 385 -25.42 -39.62 -38.65
N ASP A 386 -25.73 -40.82 -39.16
CA ASP A 386 -25.13 -42.11 -38.84
C ASP A 386 -23.61 -42.14 -39.00
N GLU A 387 -22.88 -42.42 -37.90
CA GLU A 387 -21.64 -43.20 -37.93
C GLU A 387 -21.30 -43.66 -36.51
N PHE A 388 -21.55 -44.93 -36.20
CA PHE A 388 -21.16 -45.59 -34.94
C PHE A 388 -19.76 -46.20 -35.14
N PRO A 389 -18.72 -45.79 -34.40
CA PRO A 389 -17.52 -46.61 -34.25
C PRO A 389 -17.70 -47.51 -33.03
N ASP A 390 -17.77 -48.80 -33.32
CA ASP A 390 -17.56 -49.93 -32.43
C ASP A 390 -16.32 -49.73 -31.54
N LEU A 391 -16.52 -49.65 -30.23
CA LEU A 391 -15.46 -49.74 -29.23
C LEU A 391 -15.80 -50.85 -28.26
N GLY A 392 -15.11 -51.97 -28.47
CA GLY A 392 -15.15 -53.17 -27.67
C GLY A 392 -14.94 -52.90 -26.18
N GLY A 393 -15.59 -53.76 -25.40
CA GLY A 393 -15.75 -53.63 -23.96
C GLY A 393 -14.53 -54.05 -23.14
N ASP A 394 -14.61 -53.71 -21.86
CA ASP A 394 -14.25 -54.55 -20.72
C ASP A 394 -14.67 -53.80 -19.43
N ASP A 395 -15.96 -53.78 -19.11
CA ASP A 395 -16.42 -53.32 -17.80
C ASP A 395 -16.33 -54.51 -16.83
N GLY A 396 -15.25 -54.51 -16.04
CA GLY A 396 -14.94 -55.48 -14.99
C GLY A 396 -15.94 -55.47 -13.84
N ILE A 397 -17.15 -55.95 -14.12
CA ILE A 397 -18.19 -56.23 -13.13
C ILE A 397 -18.17 -57.73 -12.83
N ASP A 398 -17.88 -58.08 -11.58
CA ASP A 398 -17.92 -59.45 -11.09
C ASP A 398 -19.26 -60.13 -11.40
N ALA A 399 -19.20 -61.36 -11.90
CA ALA A 399 -20.36 -62.14 -12.36
C ALA A 399 -21.44 -62.30 -11.28
N ASP A 400 -21.03 -62.32 -10.00
CA ASP A 400 -21.94 -62.45 -8.85
C ASP A 400 -22.80 -61.20 -8.63
N VAL A 401 -22.27 -60.02 -8.99
CA VAL A 401 -23.00 -58.73 -8.89
C VAL A 401 -24.03 -58.61 -10.01
N ALA A 402 -23.68 -59.10 -11.21
CA ALA A 402 -24.60 -59.15 -12.35
C ALA A 402 -25.79 -60.10 -12.11
N GLU A 403 -25.58 -61.20 -11.36
CA GLU A 403 -26.64 -62.15 -11.04
C GLU A 403 -27.61 -61.62 -9.95
N MET A 404 -27.11 -60.90 -8.94
CA MET A 404 -27.98 -60.25 -7.94
C MET A 404 -28.93 -59.22 -8.56
N LEU A 405 -28.42 -58.38 -9.47
CA LEU A 405 -29.22 -57.35 -10.14
C LEU A 405 -30.31 -57.95 -11.06
N ARG A 406 -30.05 -59.13 -11.65
CA ARG A 406 -31.07 -59.87 -12.42
C ARG A 406 -32.14 -60.50 -11.56
N LYS A 407 -31.82 -60.88 -10.32
CA LYS A 407 -32.79 -61.52 -9.41
C LYS A 407 -33.73 -60.50 -8.78
N GLU A 408 -33.27 -59.29 -8.52
CA GLU A 408 -34.10 -58.18 -8.02
C GLU A 408 -35.09 -57.63 -9.06
N SER A 409 -34.73 -57.70 -10.35
CA SER A 409 -35.57 -57.15 -11.43
C SER A 409 -36.74 -58.06 -11.85
N ASN A 410 -36.72 -59.34 -11.48
CA ASN A 410 -37.76 -60.32 -11.86
C ASN A 410 -38.78 -60.63 -10.75
N GLY A 411 -38.75 -59.90 -9.62
CA GLY A 411 -39.58 -60.16 -8.44
C GLY A 411 -40.84 -59.28 -8.30
N SER A 412 -41.25 -58.52 -9.32
CA SER A 412 -42.44 -57.68 -9.23
C SER A 412 -43.18 -57.59 -10.57
N ALA A 413 -44.02 -58.59 -10.83
CA ALA A 413 -45.23 -58.51 -11.65
C ALA A 413 -46.17 -59.65 -11.26
#